data_AF-A0A6V7I2E2-F1
#
_entry.id   AF-A0A6V7I2E2-F1
#
_cell.length_a   1.000
_cell.length_b   1.000
_cell.length_c   1.000
_cell.angle_alpha   90.00
_cell.angle_beta   90.00
_cell.angle_gamma   90.00
#
_symmetry.space_group_name_H-M   'P 1'
#
loop_
_entity.id
_entity.type
_entity.pdbx_description
1 polymer ?
#
loop_
_entity_poly.entity_id
_entity_poly.type
_entity_poly.pdbx_seq_one_letter_code
_entity_poly.pdbx_strand_id
1 'polypeptide(L)' 'AKEYREKHGWVTTFDAPVFSKDGTSFILILPQEQADNDHWFHIVMVTNITSETPLTRPLTSGTFVVTHIVAWDQDNSLV' A
#
# COMPACT_ATOMS: atom_id res chain seq x y z
N ALA A 1 -16.23 5.03 4.10
CA ALA A 1 -14.86 5.28 3.61
C ALA A 1 -13.91 5.18 4.80
N LYS A 2 -12.91 4.31 4.76
CA LYS A 2 -11.88 4.24 5.82
C LYS A 2 -10.89 5.39 5.61
N GLU A 3 -10.56 6.10 6.68
CA GLU A 3 -9.67 7.26 6.67
C GLU A 3 -8.29 6.84 7.23
N TYR A 4 -7.21 7.23 6.57
CA TYR A 4 -5.85 7.15 7.11
C TYR A 4 -5.46 8.52 7.65
N ARG A 5 -4.96 8.57 8.89
CA ARG A 5 -4.53 9.80 9.56
C ARG A 5 -3.06 9.69 9.95
N GLU A 6 -2.24 10.55 9.35
CA GLU A 6 -0.86 10.76 9.79
C GLU A 6 -0.86 11.59 11.08
N LYS A 7 -0.07 11.16 12.08
CA LYS A 7 -0.05 11.78 13.41
C LYS A 7 0.93 12.94 13.52
N HIS A 8 2.01 12.93 12.72
CA HIS A 8 3.12 13.85 12.88
C HIS A 8 3.50 14.58 11.58
N GLY A 9 2.62 14.61 10.58
CA GLY A 9 2.91 15.18 9.27
C GLY A 9 1.69 15.25 8.35
N TRP A 10 1.95 15.36 7.05
CA TRP A 10 0.93 15.36 6.01
C TRP A 10 0.95 14.05 5.21
N VAL A 11 -0.22 13.62 4.77
CA VAL A 11 -0.35 12.47 3.88
C VAL A 11 0.08 12.90 2.47
N THR A 12 1.02 12.16 1.88
CA THR A 12 1.40 12.30 0.47
C THR A 12 0.98 11.05 -0.27
N THR A 13 0.30 11.22 -1.40
CA THR A 13 -0.06 10.14 -2.32
C THR A 13 0.78 10.26 -3.59
N PHE A 14 1.58 9.24 -3.91
CA PHE A 14 2.36 9.21 -5.16
C PHE A 14 1.46 8.95 -6.37
N ASP A 15 0.68 7.87 -6.31
CA ASP A 15 -0.24 7.43 -7.37
C ASP A 15 -1.59 7.02 -6.79
N ALA A 16 -2.59 6.89 -7.67
CA ALA A 16 -3.86 6.29 -7.33
C ALA A 16 -3.69 4.79 -6.99
N PRO A 17 -4.50 4.24 -6.07
CA PRO A 17 -4.48 2.80 -5.80
C PRO A 17 -4.81 1.96 -7.04
N VAL A 18 -4.11 0.83 -7.20
CA VAL A 18 -4.37 -0.14 -8.27
C VAL A 18 -5.26 -1.25 -7.73
N PHE A 19 -6.49 -1.34 -8.24
CA PHE A 19 -7.51 -2.27 -7.76
C PHE A 19 -7.38 -3.66 -8.40
N SER A 20 -7.81 -4.67 -7.65
CA SER A 20 -7.98 -6.02 -8.18
C SER A 20 -9.11 -6.08 -9.20
N LYS A 21 -9.08 -7.08 -10.11
CA LYS A 21 -10.10 -7.29 -11.14
C LYS A 21 -11.50 -7.47 -10.54
N ASP A 22 -11.58 -8.08 -9.36
CA ASP A 22 -12.83 -8.31 -8.61
C ASP A 22 -13.21 -7.14 -7.67
N GLY A 23 -12.35 -6.13 -7.54
CA GLY A 23 -12.56 -4.98 -6.68
C GLY A 23 -12.56 -5.27 -5.18
N THR A 24 -12.13 -6.45 -4.73
CA THR A 24 -12.10 -6.82 -3.29
C THR A 24 -10.81 -6.41 -2.59
N SER A 25 -9.80 -6.02 -3.36
CA SER A 25 -8.45 -5.68 -2.91
C SER A 25 -7.85 -4.55 -3.74
N PHE A 26 -6.83 -3.88 -3.22
CA PHE A 26 -6.02 -2.94 -3.99
C PHE A 26 -4.60 -2.88 -3.43
N ILE A 27 -3.67 -2.38 -4.24
CA ILE A 27 -2.32 -2.02 -3.81
C ILE A 27 -2.12 -0.51 -3.91
N LEU A 28 -1.35 0.04 -2.98
CA LEU A 28 -0.96 1.45 -2.95
C LEU A 28 0.39 1.62 -2.28
N ILE A 29 0.97 2.81 -2.40
CA ILE A 29 2.25 3.16 -1.77
C ILE A 29 1.97 3.87 -0.44
N LEU A 30 2.48 3.33 0.68
CA LEU A 30 2.34 3.90 2.02
C LEU A 30 3.67 3.91 2.76
N PRO A 31 3.87 4.85 3.70
CA PRO A 31 5.01 4.80 4.60
C PRO A 31 4.88 3.56 5.50
N GLN A 32 5.92 2.76 5.58
CA GLN A 32 6.01 1.59 6.46
C GLN A 32 7.23 1.75 7.35
N GLU A 33 7.09 1.45 8.64
CA GLU A 33 8.22 1.41 9.57
C GLU A 33 9.25 0.38 9.10
N GLN A 34 10.52 0.77 9.08
CA GLN A 34 11.66 -0.06 8.67
C GLN A 34 12.74 -0.06 9.77
N ALA A 35 14.01 -0.09 9.39
CA ALA A 35 15.12 0.04 10.31
C ALA A 35 15.12 1.41 11.00
N ASP A 36 15.70 1.44 12.21
CA ASP A 36 15.98 2.67 12.97
C ASP A 36 14.75 3.56 13.24
N ASN A 37 13.56 2.96 13.33
CA ASN A 37 12.29 3.65 13.57
C ASN A 37 11.96 4.70 12.48
N ASP A 38 12.52 4.52 11.29
CA ASP A 38 12.30 5.37 10.13
C ASP A 38 11.26 4.75 9.18
N HIS A 39 10.56 5.59 8.43
CA HIS A 39 9.46 5.18 7.57
C HIS A 39 9.81 5.39 6.10
N TRP A 40 9.73 4.31 5.32
CA TRP A 40 10.03 4.33 3.90
C TRP A 40 8.79 3.92 3.10
N PHE A 41 8.61 4.51 1.91
CA PHE A 41 7.44 4.27 1.09
C PHE A 41 7.53 2.91 0.38
N HIS A 42 6.56 2.05 0.63
CA HIS A 42 6.53 0.67 0.15
C HIS A 42 5.16 0.31 -0.43
N ILE A 43 5.13 -0.71 -1.30
CA ILE A 43 3.87 -1.25 -1.82
C ILE A 43 3.18 -2.00 -0.70
N VAL A 44 1.92 -1.65 -0.47
CA VAL A 44 1.06 -2.27 0.53
C VAL A 44 -0.18 -2.81 -0.16
N MET A 45 -0.52 -4.06 0.14
CA MET A 45 -1.76 -4.69 -0.28
C MET A 45 -2.82 -4.54 0.79
N VAL A 46 -4.00 -4.10 0.40
CA VAL A 46 -5.20 -4.07 1.22
C VAL A 46 -6.20 -5.08 0.65
N THR A 47 -6.67 -6.02 1.48
CA THR A 47 -7.66 -7.03 1.08
C THR A 47 -8.89 -6.97 1.98
N ASN A 48 -9.96 -7.66 1.57
CA ASN A 48 -11.24 -7.69 2.27
C ASN A 48 -11.81 -6.28 2.49
N ILE A 49 -11.76 -5.42 1.46
CA ILE A 49 -12.11 -4.00 1.60
C ILE A 49 -13.60 -3.75 1.90
N THR A 50 -14.44 -4.76 1.65
CA THR A 50 -15.87 -4.77 1.98
C THR A 50 -16.16 -5.21 3.42
N SER A 51 -15.17 -5.78 4.12
CA SER A 51 -15.27 -6.12 5.55
C SER A 51 -15.16 -4.86 6.41
N GLU A 52 -15.67 -4.94 7.64
CA GLU A 52 -15.39 -3.93 8.68
C GLU A 52 -13.90 -3.86 9.03
N THR A 53 -13.20 -4.99 8.83
CA THR A 53 -11.77 -5.16 9.14
C THR A 53 -10.95 -5.54 7.89
N PRO A 54 -10.68 -4.58 6.98
CA PRO A 54 -9.72 -4.77 5.89
C PRO A 54 -8.35 -5.17 6.43
N LEU A 55 -7.71 -6.11 5.75
CA LEU A 55 -6.37 -6.57 6.09
C LEU A 55 -5.35 -5.79 5.28
N THR A 56 -4.22 -5.45 5.89
CA THR A 56 -3.15 -4.67 5.28
C THR A 56 -1.84 -5.44 5.39
N ARG A 57 -1.09 -5.56 4.28
CA ARG A 57 0.18 -6.30 4.24
C ARG A 57 1.21 -5.59 3.33
N PRO A 58 2.40 -5.23 3.83
CA PRO A 58 3.48 -4.73 2.97
C PRO A 58 4.01 -5.84 2.04
N LEU A 59 4.26 -5.51 0.78
CA LEU A 59 4.82 -6.40 -0.24
C LEU A 59 6.32 -6.13 -0.48
N THR A 60 6.78 -4.92 -0.20
CA THR A 60 8.19 -4.51 -0.27
C THR A 60 8.66 -4.04 1.10
N SER A 61 9.98 -4.07 1.32
CA SER A 61 10.63 -3.60 2.54
C SER A 61 12.10 -3.27 2.26
N GLY A 62 12.73 -2.52 3.16
CA GLY A 62 14.13 -2.09 3.06
C GLY A 62 14.31 -0.58 3.06
N THR A 63 15.57 -0.15 3.02
CA THR A 63 15.99 1.26 3.03
C THR A 63 16.02 1.86 1.62
N PHE A 64 14.91 1.68 0.90
CA PHE A 64 14.63 2.32 -0.38
C PHE A 64 13.15 2.68 -0.47
N VAL A 65 12.81 3.59 -1.38
CA VAL A 65 11.42 4.00 -1.61
C VAL A 65 10.91 3.48 -2.94
N VAL A 66 9.64 3.09 -2.96
CA VAL A 66 8.87 2.86 -4.18
C VAL A 66 8.21 4.17 -4.58
N THR A 67 8.41 4.60 -5.82
CA THR A 67 7.87 5.87 -6.33
C THR A 67 6.61 5.68 -7.16
N HIS A 68 6.50 4.58 -7.90
CA HIS A 68 5.39 4.30 -8.80
C HIS A 68 5.07 2.81 -8.85
N ILE A 69 3.78 2.49 -9.02
CA ILE A 69 3.31 1.15 -9.37
C ILE A 69 3.00 1.14 -10.86
N VAL A 70 3.80 0.43 -11.66
CA VAL A 70 3.63 0.42 -13.12
C VAL A 70 2.44 -0.45 -13.54
N ALA A 71 2.32 -1.65 -12.94
CA ALA A 71 1.25 -2.59 -13.22
C ALA A 71 1.10 -3.59 -12.07
N TRP A 72 -0.05 -4.28 -12.02
CA TRP A 72 -0.26 -5.44 -11.17
C TRP A 72 -0.78 -6.61 -12.01
N ASP A 73 0.07 -7.60 -12.25
CA ASP A 73 -0.31 -8.84 -12.91
C ASP A 73 -0.86 -9.83 -11.88
N GLN A 74 -2.18 -9.86 -11.79
CA GLN A 74 -2.90 -10.70 -10.83
C GLN A 74 -2.88 -12.18 -11.18
N ASP A 75 -2.73 -12.53 -12.46
CA ASP A 75 -2.77 -13.93 -12.89
C ASP A 75 -1.43 -14.62 -12.57
N ASN A 76 -0.34 -13.85 -12.61
CA ASN A 76 1.01 -14.32 -12.27
C ASN A 76 1.48 -13.92 -10.86
N SER A 77 0.67 -13.18 -10.10
CA SER A 77 1.01 -12.66 -8.76
C SER A 77 2.27 -11.79 -8.76
N LEU A 78 2.41 -10.91 -9.75
CA LEU A 78 3.58 -10.01 -9.90
C LEU A 78 3.18 -8.54 -9.78
N VAL A 79 4.03 -7.78 -9.10
CA VAL A 79 3.97 -6.32 -8.95
C VAL A 79 5.37 -5.74 -9.06
#